data_AF-A0A2T7Q885-F1
#
_entry.id   AF-A0A2T7Q885-F1
#
_cell.length_a   1.000
_cell.length_b   1.000
_cell.length_c   1.000
_cell.angle_alpha   90.00
_cell.angle_beta   90.00
_cell.angle_gamma   90.00
#
_symmetry.space_group_name_H-M   'P 1'
#
loop_
_entity.id
_entity.type
_entity.pdbx_description
1 polymer ?
#
loop_
_entity_poly.entity_id
_entity_poly.type
_entity_poly.pdbx_seq_one_letter_code
_entity_poly.pdbx_strand_id
1 'polypeptide(L)'
;MQKKYSISLLFVMSFFYGTLFAHNEKEIFNTQQTSIKNSITSDYSDDKFTYAELVFQRALGQDKFWVTGINVSKEIGTAVSVSKYRDEAIEIIGKNGWEMVSTLIRNFDGGFEIFYYFKKKII
;
A
#
# COMPACT_ATOMS: atom_id res chain seq x y z
N MET A 1 -5.39 -1.65 -50.70
CA MET A 1 -5.14 -0.51 -51.61
C MET A 1 -4.10 0.38 -50.95
N GLN A 2 -2.82 0.21 -51.30
CA GLN A 2 -1.71 1.05 -50.86
C GLN A 2 -1.62 2.31 -51.74
N LYS A 3 -1.21 3.45 -51.14
CA LYS A 3 -0.60 4.68 -51.71
C LYS A 3 -0.83 5.79 -50.65
N LYS A 4 0.08 6.70 -50.30
CA LYS A 4 1.34 7.20 -50.87
C LYS A 4 2.12 7.93 -49.77
N TYR A 5 3.45 7.87 -49.87
CA TYR A 5 4.40 8.71 -49.15
C TYR A 5 4.27 10.18 -49.57
N SER A 6 4.59 11.12 -48.66
CA SER A 6 5.08 12.44 -49.05
C SER A 6 6.22 12.85 -48.12
N ILE A 7 7.42 12.86 -48.70
CA ILE A 7 8.68 13.39 -48.17
C ILE A 7 8.74 14.88 -48.52
N SER A 8 9.34 15.70 -47.65
CA SER A 8 10.14 16.93 -47.86
C SER A 8 9.94 17.83 -46.63
N LEU A 9 10.94 18.38 -45.95
CA LEU A 9 12.01 19.20 -46.53
C LEU A 9 13.19 19.31 -45.54
N LEU A 10 14.39 19.24 -46.09
CA LEU A 10 15.69 19.46 -45.44
C LEU A 10 15.84 20.86 -44.84
N PHE A 11 16.61 20.98 -43.76
CA PHE A 11 17.66 22.00 -43.72
C PHE A 11 18.93 21.48 -43.02
N VAL A 12 20.04 21.89 -43.61
CA VAL A 12 21.42 21.40 -43.50
C VAL A 12 22.18 22.26 -42.49
N MET A 13 23.21 21.70 -41.82
CA MET A 13 24.60 22.22 -41.75
C MET A 13 25.36 21.74 -40.51
N SER A 14 26.06 20.62 -40.69
CA SER A 14 27.52 20.50 -40.67
C SER A 14 28.38 21.19 -39.60
N PHE A 15 29.11 20.30 -38.91
CA PHE A 15 30.53 20.36 -38.48
C PHE A 15 30.96 21.43 -37.48
N PHE A 16 31.51 21.01 -36.33
CA PHE A 16 32.89 21.35 -35.92
C PHE A 16 33.37 20.39 -34.81
N TYR A 17 34.41 19.61 -35.16
CA TYR A 17 35.55 19.13 -34.36
C TYR A 17 35.36 18.31 -33.07
N GLY A 18 36.08 17.18 -33.01
CA GLY A 18 36.55 16.60 -31.74
C GLY A 18 36.63 15.08 -31.73
N THR A 19 37.68 14.52 -32.34
CA THR A 19 38.12 13.13 -32.17
C THR A 19 38.54 12.82 -30.73
N LEU A 20 38.61 11.51 -30.42
CA LEU A 20 39.16 10.86 -29.20
C LEU A 20 38.17 10.87 -28.03
N PHE A 21 37.49 9.78 -27.66
CA PHE A 21 38.03 8.47 -27.30
C PHE A 21 37.03 7.35 -27.65
N ALA A 22 37.50 6.36 -28.40
CA ALA A 22 36.87 5.05 -28.47
C ALA A 22 37.63 4.11 -27.53
N HIS A 23 37.19 3.99 -26.27
CA HIS A 23 37.48 2.85 -25.39
C HIS A 23 36.61 2.91 -24.14
N ASN A 24 36.11 1.75 -23.70
CA ASN A 24 35.47 1.47 -22.40
C ASN A 24 33.95 1.68 -22.20
N GLU A 25 33.12 1.03 -23.03
CA GLU A 25 31.71 0.77 -22.66
C GLU A 25 31.45 -0.65 -22.11
N LYS A 26 32.46 -1.54 -22.03
CA LYS A 26 32.25 -2.94 -21.59
C LYS A 26 32.48 -3.22 -20.10
N GLU A 27 33.02 -2.29 -19.32
CA GLU A 27 33.29 -2.54 -17.89
C GLU A 27 32.19 -2.05 -16.94
N ILE A 28 31.26 -1.21 -17.39
CA ILE A 28 30.25 -0.61 -16.50
C ILE A 28 29.07 -1.58 -16.23
N PHE A 29 28.85 -2.57 -17.10
CA PHE A 29 27.69 -3.47 -16.99
C PHE A 29 27.89 -4.64 -16.00
N ASN A 30 29.14 -4.94 -15.60
CA ASN A 30 29.43 -6.06 -14.68
C ASN A 30 29.54 -5.66 -13.21
N THR A 31 29.75 -4.38 -12.89
CA THR A 31 29.88 -3.93 -11.48
C THR A 31 28.52 -3.83 -10.78
N GLN A 32 27.42 -3.64 -11.52
CA GLN A 32 26.07 -3.59 -10.92
C GLN A 32 25.52 -4.98 -10.57
N GLN A 33 25.92 -6.05 -11.27
CA GLN A 33 25.39 -7.39 -10.97
C GLN A 33 26.00 -8.03 -9.72
N THR A 34 27.25 -7.72 -9.36
CA THR A 34 27.89 -8.28 -8.15
C THR A 34 27.44 -7.61 -6.87
N SER A 35 26.92 -6.38 -6.91
CA SER A 35 26.39 -5.69 -5.71
C SER A 35 24.97 -6.13 -5.34
N ILE A 36 24.19 -6.62 -6.31
CA ILE A 36 22.80 -7.07 -6.09
C ILE A 36 22.75 -8.49 -5.51
N LYS A 37 23.80 -9.31 -5.70
CA LYS A 37 23.83 -10.69 -5.19
C LYS A 37 23.99 -10.80 -3.67
N ASN A 38 24.42 -9.74 -2.99
CA ASN A 38 24.69 -9.76 -1.55
C ASN A 38 23.64 -9.02 -0.69
N SER A 39 22.58 -8.48 -1.29
CA SER A 39 21.49 -7.81 -0.57
C SER A 39 20.20 -8.63 -0.49
N ILE A 40 20.20 -9.86 -1.01
CA ILE A 40 19.06 -10.80 -0.96
C ILE A 40 19.37 -11.92 0.05
N THR A 41 19.81 -11.54 1.23
CA THR A 41 19.38 -12.25 2.44
C THR A 41 18.29 -11.38 3.03
N SER A 42 17.10 -11.44 2.42
CA SER A 42 15.90 -10.92 3.05
C SER A 42 15.77 -11.68 4.36
N ASP A 43 16.02 -10.99 5.47
CA ASP A 43 15.57 -11.39 6.79
C ASP A 43 14.07 -11.68 6.67
N TYR A 44 13.72 -12.94 6.46
CA TYR A 44 12.38 -13.44 6.72
C TYR A 44 12.23 -13.36 8.24
N SER A 45 11.90 -12.17 8.75
CA SER A 45 11.40 -12.05 10.11
C SER A 45 10.15 -12.92 10.14
N ASP A 46 10.16 -13.95 10.96
CA ASP A 46 9.07 -14.91 11.15
C ASP A 46 7.93 -14.25 11.96
N ASP A 47 7.60 -13.02 11.57
CA ASP A 47 6.69 -12.12 12.25
C ASP A 47 5.27 -12.67 12.09
N LYS A 48 4.73 -13.18 13.19
CA LYS A 48 3.36 -13.65 13.26
C LYS A 48 2.45 -12.48 13.56
N PHE A 49 1.35 -12.39 12.83
CA PHE A 49 0.35 -11.35 13.02
C PHE A 49 -1.00 -11.97 13.40
N THR A 50 -1.73 -11.27 14.25
CA THR A 50 -3.15 -11.49 14.50
C THR A 50 -3.95 -10.37 13.84
N TYR A 51 -5.23 -10.63 13.55
CA TYR A 51 -6.09 -9.73 12.79
C TYR A 51 -7.37 -9.42 13.56
N ALA A 52 -7.88 -8.21 13.33
CA ALA A 52 -9.14 -7.75 13.86
C ALA A 52 -9.91 -6.96 12.79
N GLU A 53 -11.24 -7.00 12.91
CA GLU A 53 -12.16 -6.22 12.09
C GLU A 53 -13.01 -5.34 13.01
N LEU A 54 -12.90 -4.03 12.84
CA LEU A 54 -13.82 -3.05 13.42
C LEU A 54 -14.86 -2.71 12.37
N VAL A 55 -16.14 -2.81 12.74
CA VAL A 55 -17.24 -2.42 11.89
C VAL A 55 -17.91 -1.17 12.45
N PHE A 56 -18.05 -0.17 11.60
CA PHE A 56 -18.96 0.92 11.78
C PHE A 56 -20.19 0.69 10.89
N GLN A 57 -21.37 0.61 11.46
CA GLN A 57 -22.63 0.52 10.73
C GLN A 57 -23.46 1.77 11.00
N ARG A 58 -23.97 2.38 9.94
CA ARG A 58 -25.09 3.33 10.02
C ARG A 58 -26.30 2.71 9.34
N ALA A 59 -27.34 2.40 10.10
CA ALA A 59 -28.59 1.85 9.59
C ALA A 59 -29.79 2.61 10.16
N LEU A 60 -30.68 3.12 9.31
CA LEU A 60 -31.89 3.86 9.70
C LEU A 60 -31.62 5.01 10.70
N GLY A 61 -30.49 5.70 10.53
CA GLY A 61 -30.07 6.80 11.39
C GLY A 61 -29.43 6.38 12.73
N GLN A 62 -29.27 5.08 12.97
CA GLN A 62 -28.56 4.57 14.15
C GLN A 62 -27.14 4.17 13.79
N ASP A 63 -26.20 4.59 14.64
CA ASP A 63 -24.79 4.25 14.55
C ASP A 63 -24.45 3.12 15.51
N LYS A 64 -23.72 2.12 15.03
CA LYS A 64 -23.24 0.99 15.82
C LYS A 64 -21.78 0.71 15.51
N PHE A 65 -21.05 0.35 16.55
CA PHE A 65 -19.66 -0.05 16.48
C PHE A 65 -19.50 -1.41 17.14
N TRP A 66 -18.72 -2.29 16.52
CA TRP A 66 -18.24 -3.51 17.16
C TRP A 66 -16.93 -3.93 16.55
N VAL A 67 -16.13 -4.66 17.31
CA VAL A 67 -14.85 -5.21 16.85
C VAL A 67 -14.82 -6.71 17.10
N THR A 68 -14.26 -7.45 16.17
CA THR A 68 -14.07 -8.90 16.26
C THR A 68 -12.62 -9.25 15.92
N GLY A 69 -12.12 -10.33 16.50
CA GLY A 69 -10.76 -10.83 16.27
C GLY A 69 -10.34 -11.77 17.39
N ILE A 70 -9.46 -12.73 17.07
CA ILE A 70 -9.07 -13.80 18.01
C ILE A 70 -8.42 -13.24 19.28
N ASN A 71 -7.63 -12.18 19.15
CA ASN A 71 -6.87 -11.57 20.25
C ASN A 71 -7.39 -10.18 20.65
N VAL A 72 -8.63 -9.85 20.30
CA VAL A 72 -9.27 -8.61 20.74
C VAL A 72 -9.82 -8.84 22.14
N SER A 73 -9.37 -8.03 23.11
CA SER A 73 -9.83 -8.17 24.48
C SER A 73 -11.29 -7.69 24.64
N LYS A 74 -11.97 -8.18 25.67
CA LYS A 74 -13.36 -7.79 25.96
C LYS A 74 -13.46 -6.30 26.28
N GLU A 75 -12.44 -5.75 26.90
CA GLU A 75 -12.34 -4.33 27.27
C GLU A 75 -12.32 -3.46 26.01
N ILE A 76 -11.50 -3.83 25.01
CA ILE A 76 -11.47 -3.15 23.71
C ILE A 76 -12.84 -3.24 23.02
N GLY A 77 -13.43 -4.44 23.00
CA GLY A 77 -14.77 -4.64 22.43
C GLY A 77 -15.83 -3.75 23.07
N THR A 78 -15.81 -3.65 24.40
CA THR A 78 -16.74 -2.81 25.16
C THR A 78 -16.50 -1.33 24.88
N ALA A 79 -15.25 -0.86 24.91
CA ALA A 79 -14.90 0.54 24.65
C ALA A 79 -15.28 0.99 23.24
N VAL A 80 -15.04 0.14 22.23
CA VAL A 80 -15.47 0.37 20.85
C VAL A 80 -17.00 0.46 20.77
N SER A 81 -17.73 -0.46 21.43
CA SER A 81 -19.20 -0.52 21.31
C SER A 81 -19.93 0.72 21.85
N VAL A 82 -19.31 1.46 22.77
CA VAL A 82 -19.87 2.69 23.35
C VAL A 82 -19.33 3.96 22.69
N SER A 83 -18.44 3.83 21.70
CA SER A 83 -17.87 4.98 20.98
C SER A 83 -18.96 5.75 20.24
N LYS A 84 -18.87 7.08 20.29
CA LYS A 84 -19.84 7.95 19.58
C LYS A 84 -19.39 8.23 18.15
N TYR A 85 -18.07 8.32 17.96
CA TYR A 85 -17.49 8.66 16.67
C TYR A 85 -16.60 7.55 16.17
N ARG A 86 -16.54 7.43 14.86
CA ARG A 86 -15.72 6.45 14.17
C ARG A 86 -14.23 6.60 14.46
N ASP A 87 -13.76 7.84 14.48
CA ASP A 87 -12.34 8.13 14.70
C ASP A 87 -11.93 7.77 16.15
N GLU A 88 -12.84 7.91 17.12
CA GLU A 88 -12.67 7.45 18.50
C GLU A 88 -12.53 5.92 18.57
N ALA A 89 -13.41 5.18 17.89
CA ALA A 89 -13.35 3.72 17.84
C ALA A 89 -12.03 3.22 17.21
N ILE A 90 -11.56 3.89 16.14
CA ILE A 90 -10.28 3.61 15.50
C ILE A 90 -9.11 3.90 16.46
N GLU A 91 -9.16 5.03 17.16
CA GLU A 91 -8.13 5.44 18.11
C GLU A 91 -8.00 4.47 19.29
N ILE A 92 -9.14 3.99 19.82
CA ILE A 92 -9.15 2.97 20.88
C ILE A 92 -8.39 1.73 20.45
N ILE A 93 -8.64 1.22 19.24
CA ILE A 93 -7.94 0.05 18.71
C ILE A 93 -6.46 0.36 18.49
N GLY A 94 -6.13 1.50 17.88
CA GLY A 94 -4.76 1.94 17.62
C GLY A 94 -3.91 2.05 18.89
N LYS A 95 -4.46 2.64 19.97
CA LYS A 95 -3.82 2.73 21.29
C LYS A 95 -3.48 1.38 21.92
N ASN A 96 -4.15 0.31 21.46
CA ASN A 96 -3.89 -1.06 21.90
C ASN A 96 -2.89 -1.81 21.02
N GLY A 97 -2.11 -1.10 20.19
CA GLY A 97 -1.03 -1.66 19.37
C GLY A 97 -1.50 -2.37 18.11
N TRP A 98 -2.73 -2.09 17.67
CA TRP A 98 -3.27 -2.56 16.40
C TRP A 98 -3.01 -1.53 15.31
N GLU A 99 -2.52 -1.98 14.17
CA GLU A 99 -2.23 -1.14 13.01
C GLU A 99 -3.28 -1.35 11.93
N MET A 100 -3.88 -0.27 11.44
CA MET A 100 -4.84 -0.35 10.34
C MET A 100 -4.12 -0.72 9.05
N VAL A 101 -4.67 -1.69 8.32
CA VAL A 101 -4.09 -2.18 7.06
C VAL A 101 -4.97 -1.94 5.85
N SER A 102 -6.29 -1.89 6.04
CA SER A 102 -7.23 -1.73 4.94
C SER A 102 -8.59 -1.25 5.43
N THR A 103 -9.41 -0.79 4.49
CA THR A 103 -10.78 -0.38 4.74
C THR A 103 -11.67 -0.83 3.57
N LEU A 104 -12.86 -1.31 3.88
CA LEU A 104 -13.89 -1.67 2.90
C LEU A 104 -15.21 -0.97 3.26
N ILE A 105 -15.93 -0.48 2.25
CA ILE A 105 -17.25 0.12 2.43
C ILE A 105 -18.29 -0.75 1.73
N ARG A 106 -19.40 -1.03 2.40
CA ARG A 106 -20.56 -1.73 1.86
C ARG A 106 -21.81 -0.87 2.03
N ASN A 107 -22.55 -0.63 0.97
CA ASN A 107 -23.83 0.07 1.02
C ASN A 107 -24.98 -0.94 0.95
N PHE A 108 -26.10 -0.63 1.58
CA PHE A 108 -27.34 -1.42 1.51
C PHE A 108 -28.56 -0.50 1.68
N ASP A 109 -29.75 -1.03 1.39
CA ASP A 109 -30.97 -0.25 1.53
C ASP A 109 -31.21 0.16 2.98
N GLY A 110 -31.16 1.46 3.24
CA GLY A 110 -31.32 2.04 4.58
C GLY A 110 -30.01 2.28 5.34
N GLY A 111 -28.83 2.10 4.72
CA GLY A 111 -27.58 2.34 5.43
C GLY A 111 -26.28 2.03 4.69
N PHE A 112 -25.20 2.00 5.47
CA PHE A 112 -23.90 1.55 5.03
C PHE A 112 -23.10 0.97 6.19
N GLU A 113 -22.06 0.22 5.85
CA GLU A 113 -21.03 -0.26 6.76
C GLU A 113 -19.65 0.12 6.24
N ILE A 114 -18.77 0.38 7.19
CA ILE A 114 -17.34 0.52 6.95
C ILE A 114 -16.62 -0.51 7.82
N PHE A 115 -15.86 -1.38 7.16
CA PHE A 115 -15.01 -2.38 7.76
C PHE A 115 -13.59 -1.85 7.80
N TYR A 116 -13.00 -1.79 8.98
CA TYR A 116 -11.62 -1.42 9.21
C TYR A 116 -10.84 -2.66 9.63
N TYR A 117 -9.86 -3.03 8.82
CA TYR A 117 -9.02 -4.20 9.06
C TYR A 117 -7.75 -3.76 9.77
N PHE A 118 -7.41 -4.47 10.84
CA PHE A 118 -6.22 -4.24 11.63
C PHE A 118 -5.35 -5.48 11.72
N LYS A 119 -4.05 -5.28 11.86
CA LYS A 119 -3.09 -6.31 12.25
C LYS A 119 -2.40 -5.92 13.56
N LYS A 120 -1.96 -6.90 14.33
CA LYS A 120 -1.09 -6.70 15.49
C LYS A 120 -0.03 -7.79 15.49
N LYS A 121 1.23 -7.40 15.68
CA LYS A 121 2.34 -8.36 15.81
C LYS A 121 2.14 -9.18 17.08
N ILE A 122 2.27 -10.49 16.96
CA ILE A 122 2.30 -11.43 18.07
C ILE A 122 3.77 -11.52 18.50
N ILE A 123 4.03 -11.27 19.77
CA ILE A 123 5.36 -11.39 20.40
C ILE A 123 5.41 -12.73 21.13
#